data_AF-A0A3C1G4X3-F1
#
_entry.id   AF-A0A3C1G4X3-F1
#
_cell.length_a   1.000
_cell.length_b   1.000
_cell.length_c   1.000
_cell.angle_alpha   90.00
_cell.angle_beta   90.00
_cell.angle_gamma   90.00
#
_symmetry.space_group_name_H-M   'P 1'
#
loop_
_entity.id
_entity.type
_entity.pdbx_description
1 polymer ?
#
loop_
_entity_poly.entity_id
_entity_poly.type
_entity_poly.pdbx_seq_one_letter_code
_entity_poly.pdbx_strand_id
1 'polypeptide(L)' 'MSKTNRFKTNNDISYACKYHIIWCSQYRPPVLADAIEERLRDLFRQQTVSGRHR' A
#
# COMPACT_ATOMS: atom_id res chain seq x y z
N MET A 1 1.26 23.54 9.43
CA MET A 1 1.13 22.56 10.53
C MET A 1 2.04 21.38 10.24
N SER A 2 2.98 21.10 11.14
CA SER A 2 4.09 20.16 10.97
C SER A 2 3.61 18.70 10.93
N LYS A 3 3.95 17.99 9.86
CA LYS A 3 3.61 16.57 9.66
C LYS A 3 4.55 15.74 10.53
N THR A 4 4.09 15.25 11.68
CA THR A 4 4.86 14.32 12.54
C THR A 4 5.16 13.05 11.74
N ASN A 5 6.36 12.97 11.17
CA ASN A 5 6.77 11.83 10.37
C ASN A 5 7.03 10.66 11.32
N ARG A 6 6.10 9.68 11.40
CA ARG A 6 6.32 8.49 12.21
C ARG A 6 7.40 7.63 11.54
N PHE A 7 8.60 7.66 12.10
CA PHE A 7 9.69 6.78 11.70
C PHE A 7 9.45 5.39 12.29
N LYS A 8 9.72 4.34 11.51
CA LYS A 8 9.76 2.97 11.99
C LYS A 8 11.20 2.66 12.41
N THR A 9 11.36 2.01 13.55
CA THR A 9 12.68 1.69 14.12
C THR A 9 12.85 0.17 14.20
N ASN A 10 14.02 -0.32 13.80
CA ASN A 10 14.56 -1.61 14.22
C ASN A 10 15.65 -1.34 15.28
N ASN A 11 16.22 -2.38 15.90
CA ASN A 11 17.22 -2.26 16.98
C ASN A 11 18.27 -1.16 16.73
N ASP A 12 18.76 -1.03 15.49
CA ASP A 12 19.86 -0.09 15.19
C ASP A 12 19.53 0.98 14.14
N ILE A 13 18.39 0.88 13.44
CA ILE A 13 18.09 1.76 12.28
C ILE A 13 16.67 2.33 12.36
N SER A 14 16.58 3.65 12.22
CA SER A 14 15.34 4.40 12.05
C SER A 14 15.11 4.75 10.58
N TYR A 15 13.95 4.41 10.03
CA TYR A 15 13.64 4.65 8.61
C TYR A 15 12.21 5.15 8.40
N ALA A 16 12.02 5.90 7.31
CA ALA A 16 10.72 6.33 6.81
C ALA A 16 10.68 6.22 5.30
N CYS A 17 10.44 5.01 4.81
CA CYS A 17 10.36 4.73 3.38
C CYS A 17 8.93 4.96 2.89
N LYS A 18 8.71 6.08 2.19
CA LYS A 18 7.43 6.44 1.59
C LYS A 18 7.52 6.32 0.09
N TYR A 19 6.56 5.63 -0.53
CA TYR A 19 6.55 5.39 -1.96
C TYR A 19 5.22 5.87 -2.56
N HIS A 20 5.29 6.44 -3.75
CA HIS A 20 4.13 6.76 -4.56
C HIS A 20 4.04 5.73 -5.69
N ILE A 21 3.26 4.69 -5.48
CA ILE A 21 3.13 3.56 -6.41
C ILE A 21 1.89 3.78 -7.27
N ILE A 22 2.06 3.69 -8.59
CA ILE A 22 0.98 3.80 -9.58
C ILE A 22 1.06 2.56 -10.47
N TRP A 23 -0.09 1.99 -10.83
CA TRP A 23 -0.20 0.95 -11.85
C TRP A 23 -1.42 1.19 -12.74
N CYS A 24 -1.57 0.39 -13.80
CA CYS A 24 -2.77 0.28 -14.61
C CYS A 24 -3.08 -1.19 -14.91
N SER A 25 -4.34 -1.48 -15.24
CA SER A 25 -4.76 -2.79 -15.76
C SER A 25 -4.16 -3.01 -17.16
N GLN A 26 -3.86 -4.26 -17.49
CA GLN A 26 -3.42 -4.64 -18.84
C GLN A 26 -4.47 -4.17 -19.86
N TYR A 27 -4.02 -3.51 -20.93
CA TYR A 27 -4.86 -2.89 -21.97
C TYR A 27 -5.75 -1.73 -21.54
N ARG A 28 -5.62 -1.24 -20.29
CA ARG A 28 -6.33 -0.07 -19.74
C ARG A 28 -7.86 -0.06 -19.93
N PRO A 29 -8.60 -1.18 -19.87
CA PRO A 29 -10.05 -1.10 -19.87
C PRO A 29 -10.54 -0.45 -18.54
N PRO A 30 -11.70 0.22 -18.53
CA PRO A 30 -12.26 0.85 -17.34
C PRO A 30 -12.89 -0.20 -16.39
N VAL A 31 -12.10 -1.19 -15.97
CA VAL A 31 -12.51 -2.31 -15.10
C VAL A 31 -12.39 -1.98 -13.62
N LEU A 32 -11.73 -0.88 -13.28
CA LEU A 32 -11.53 -0.44 -11.89
C LEU A 32 -12.74 0.39 -11.42
N ALA A 33 -13.93 -0.21 -11.43
CA ALA A 33 -15.18 0.41 -11.00
C ALA A 33 -16.00 -0.54 -10.11
N ASP A 34 -16.92 0.04 -9.33
CA ASP A 34 -17.90 -0.65 -8.48
C ASP A 34 -17.27 -1.73 -7.57
N ALA A 35 -17.77 -2.97 -7.66
CA ALA A 35 -17.37 -4.08 -6.82
C ALA A 35 -15.90 -4.50 -7.02
N ILE A 36 -15.31 -4.24 -8.20
CA ILE A 36 -13.92 -4.60 -8.49
C ILE A 36 -12.98 -3.70 -7.70
N GLU A 37 -13.28 -2.41 -7.59
CA GLU A 37 -12.50 -1.47 -6.79
C GLU A 37 -12.53 -1.85 -5.30
N GLU A 38 -13.72 -2.17 -4.78
CA GLU A 38 -13.89 -2.55 -3.37
C GLU A 38 -13.10 -3.81 -3.04
N ARG A 39 -13.24 -4.87 -3.85
CA ARG A 39 -12.49 -6.12 -3.65
C ARG A 39 -10.99 -5.94 -3.73
N LEU A 40 -10.54 -5.11 -4.67
CA LEU A 40 -9.12 -4.84 -4.86
C LEU A 40 -8.52 -4.12 -3.65
N ARG A 41 -9.22 -3.13 -3.09
CA ARG A 41 -8.80 -2.44 -1.85
C ARG A 41 -8.68 -3.40 -0.67
N ASP A 42 -9.59 -4.36 -0.56
CA ASP A 42 -9.54 -5.35 0.51
C ASP A 42 -8.39 -6.35 0.35
N LEU A 43 -8.11 -6.80 -0.88
CA LEU A 43 -6.95 -7.64 -1.16
C LEU A 43 -5.63 -6.95 -0.79
N PHE A 44 -5.49 -5.64 -1.06
CA PHE A 44 -4.28 -4.90 -0.65
C PHE A 44 -4.13 -4.81 0.85
N ARG A 45 -5.22 -4.59 1.58
CA ARG A 45 -5.20 -4.59 3.04
C ARG A 45 -4.78 -5.96 3.58
N GLN A 46 -5.33 -7.04 3.04
CA GLN A 46 -4.97 -8.41 3.42
C GLN A 46 -3.50 -8.72 3.16
N GLN A 47 -2.98 -8.41 1.96
CA GLN A 47 -1.58 -8.67 1.63
C GLN A 47 -0.60 -7.84 2.48
N THR A 48 -0.95 -6.59 2.80
CA THR A 48 -0.12 -5.73 3.67
C THR A 48 -0.01 -6.30 5.10
N VAL A 49 -1.06 -6.98 5.58
CA VAL A 49 -1.07 -7.62 6.90
C VAL A 49 -0.33 -8.96 6.86
N SER A 50 -0.55 -9.78 5.81
CA SER A 50 0.05 -11.10 5.67
C SER A 50 1.54 -11.08 5.32
N GLY A 51 2.04 -10.03 4.66
CA GLY A 51 3.46 -9.85 4.35
C GLY A 51 4.36 -9.59 5.56
N ARG A 52 3.83 -9.67 6.78
CA ARG A 52 4.59 -9.48 8.03
C ARG A 52 5.29 -10.75 8.52
N HIS A 53 5.29 -11.83 7.74
CA HIS A 53 5.83 -13.13 8.15
C HIS A 53 6.49 -13.92 7.01
N ARG A 54 7.62 -13.42 6.49
CA ARG A 54 8.75 -14.23 6.01
C ARG A 54 10.05 -13.49 6.28
#